data_AF-A0A934ZQ79-F1
#
_entry.id   AF-A0A934ZQ79-F1
#
_cell.length_a   1.000
_cell.length_b   1.000
_cell.length_c   1.000
_cell.angle_alpha   90.00
_cell.angle_beta   90.00
_cell.angle_gamma   90.00
#
_symmetry.space_group_name_H-M   'P 1'
#
loop_
_entity.id
_entity.type
_entity.pdbx_description
1 polymer ?
#
loop_
_entity_poly.entity_id
_entity_poly.type
_entity_poly.pdbx_seq_one_letter_code
_entity_poly.pdbx_strand_id
1 'polypeptide(L)' 'MDRRPKVTGEVIDLIRGHYGDRVFKTEIPINVRLSEAPSFGRTIFGHDPSSSGADAYRRLAAEVLQKCRRDGKK' A
#
# COMPACT_ATOMS: atom_id res chain seq x y z
N MET A 1 -1.17 -11.34 -21.03
CA MET A 1 -0.38 -11.07 -19.80
C MET A 1 0.35 -9.76 -20.01
N ASP A 2 -0.35 -8.64 -19.91
CA ASP A 2 0.16 -7.32 -20.27
C ASP A 2 0.55 -6.57 -18.98
N ARG A 3 1.84 -6.52 -18.65
CA ARG A 3 2.86 -5.54 -19.08
C ARG A 3 2.64 -4.17 -18.40
N ARG A 4 3.19 -4.07 -17.17
CA ARG A 4 3.64 -2.88 -16.45
C ARG A 4 3.04 -1.53 -16.91
N PRO A 5 2.22 -0.85 -16.10
CA PRO A 5 1.89 0.53 -16.41
C PRO A 5 3.14 1.39 -16.22
N LYS A 6 3.85 1.69 -17.31
CA LYS A 6 4.89 2.74 -17.35
C LYS A 6 4.33 4.12 -16.99
N VAL A 7 3.00 4.28 -17.10
CA VAL A 7 2.23 5.48 -16.75
C VAL A 7 2.21 5.75 -15.23
N THR A 8 2.51 4.75 -14.40
CA THR A 8 2.42 4.91 -12.94
C THR A 8 3.51 5.82 -12.37
N GLY A 9 4.70 5.88 -12.98
CA GLY A 9 5.84 6.63 -12.44
C GLY A 9 5.61 8.14 -12.38
N GLU A 10 5.16 8.73 -13.50
CA GLU A 10 4.89 10.18 -13.58
C GLU A 10 3.71 10.58 -12.70
N VAL A 11 2.67 9.74 -12.64
CA VAL A 11 1.52 9.97 -11.76
C VAL A 11 1.93 9.88 -10.29
N ILE A 12 2.81 8.94 -9.93
CA ILE A 12 3.36 8.83 -8.57
C ILE A 12 4.15 10.09 -8.22
N ASP A 13 4.98 10.61 -9.13
CA ASP A 13 5.77 11.82 -8.90
C ASP A 13 4.87 13.06 -8.74
N LEU A 14 3.84 13.19 -9.58
CA LEU A 14 2.85 14.26 -9.47
C LEU A 14 2.07 14.21 -8.16
N ILE A 15 1.63 13.01 -7.75
CA ILE A 15 0.92 12.82 -6.47
C ILE A 15 1.86 13.11 -5.30
N ARG A 16 3.12 12.65 -5.35
CA ARG A 16 4.11 12.96 -4.29
C ARG A 16 4.46 14.44 -4.25
N GLY A 17 4.53 15.13 -5.39
CA GLY A 17 4.73 16.58 -5.46
C GLY A 17 3.54 17.37 -4.94
N HIS A 18 2.31 16.95 -5.26
CA HIS A 18 1.09 17.67 -4.89
C HIS A 18 0.65 17.41 -3.44
N TYR A 19 0.68 16.15 -3.00
CA TYR A 19 0.24 15.73 -1.66
C TYR A 19 1.39 15.67 -0.65
N GLY A 20 2.65 15.72 -1.11
CA GLY A 20 3.84 15.87 -0.26
C GLY A 20 3.89 14.85 0.87
N ASP A 21 3.97 15.36 2.10
CA ASP A 21 4.03 14.53 3.31
C ASP A 21 2.74 13.74 3.57
N ARG A 22 1.62 13.96 2.86
CA ARG A 22 0.42 13.13 3.02
C ARG A 22 0.54 11.77 2.32
N VAL A 23 1.43 11.62 1.34
CA VAL A 23 1.64 10.35 0.62
C VAL A 23 2.51 9.41 1.45
N PHE A 24 2.16 8.13 1.50
CA PHE A 24 2.98 7.10 2.13
C PHE A 24 4.06 6.62 1.17
N LYS A 25 5.23 6.22 1.69
CA LYS A 25 6.31 5.68 0.84
C LYS A 25 6.08 4.23 0.49
N THR A 26 5.33 3.50 1.32
CA THR A 26 4.98 2.10 1.06
C THR A 26 4.05 1.99 -0.14
N GLU A 27 4.54 1.32 -1.18
CA GLU A 27 3.77 0.97 -2.37
C GLU A 27 3.09 -0.38 -2.15
N ILE A 28 1.77 -0.42 -2.29
CA ILE A 28 1.01 -1.68 -2.25
C ILE A 28 0.90 -2.21 -3.69
N PRO A 29 1.61 -3.30 -4.03
CA PRO A 29 1.48 -3.89 -5.35
C PRO A 29 0.11 -4.52 -5.51
N ILE A 30 -0.48 -4.37 -6.69
CA ILE A 30 -1.65 -5.15 -7.12
C ILE A 30 -1.26 -6.63 -7.13
N ASN A 31 -1.80 -7.37 -6.17
CA ASN A 31 -1.56 -8.79 -6.01
C ASN A 31 -2.87 -9.55 -6.24
N VAL A 32 -2.83 -10.60 -7.07
CA VAL A 32 -4.02 -11.43 -7.36
C VAL A 32 -4.60 -12.00 -6.06
N ARG A 33 -3.75 -12.45 -5.12
CA ARG A 33 -4.17 -12.96 -3.80
C ARG A 33 -4.81 -11.90 -2.90
N LEU A 34 -4.38 -10.64 -3.02
CA LEU A 34 -5.02 -9.52 -2.31
C LEU A 34 -6.39 -9.20 -2.91
N SER A 35 -6.53 -9.32 -4.23
CA SER A 35 -7.81 -9.13 -4.91
C SER A 35 -8.79 -10.29 -4.66
N GLU A 36 -8.28 -11.49 -4.41
CA GLU A 36 -9.07 -12.67 -4.05
C GLU A 36 -9.47 -12.71 -2.57
N ALA A 37 -8.64 -12.17 -1.67
CA ALA A 37 -8.92 -12.10 -0.23
C ALA A 37 -10.33 -11.56 0.14
N PRO A 38 -10.84 -10.43 -0.41
CA PRO A 38 -12.20 -9.97 -0.11
C PRO A 38 -13.28 -10.94 -0.63
N SER A 39 -13.05 -11.60 -1.77
CA SER A 39 -13.97 -12.61 -2.31
C SER A 39 -14.04 -13.86 -1.44
N PHE A 40 -12.95 -14.22 -0.75
CA PHE A 40 -12.91 -15.33 0.21
C PHE A 40 -13.37 -14.95 1.62
N GLY A 41 -13.71 -13.68 1.88
CA GLY A 41 -14.11 -13.21 3.21
C GLY A 41 -13.01 -13.34 4.27
N ARG A 42 -11.74 -13.47 3.86
CA ARG A 42 -10.59 -13.61 4.75
C ARG A 42 -9.67 -12.42 4.58
N THR A 43 -9.07 -11.95 5.68
CA THR A 43 -8.07 -10.89 5.61
C THR A 43 -6.84 -11.39 4.86
N ILE A 44 -6.05 -10.48 4.26
CA ILE A 44 -4.81 -10.89 3.59
C ILE A 44 -3.84 -11.61 4.54
N PHE A 45 -3.87 -11.26 5.83
CA PHE A 45 -3.11 -11.96 6.87
C PHE A 45 -3.62 -13.38 7.15
N GLY A 46 -4.92 -13.63 7.05
CA GLY A 46 -5.52 -14.94 7.24
C GLY A 46 -5.52 -15.83 5.99
N HIS A 47 -5.43 -15.23 4.80
CA HIS A 47 -5.30 -15.96 3.55
C HIS A 47 -3.85 -16.35 3.28
N ASP A 48 -2.92 -15.40 3.34
CA ASP A 48 -1.50 -15.67 3.07
C ASP A 48 -0.61 -14.59 3.72
N PRO A 49 -0.17 -14.78 4.98
CA PRO A 49 0.59 -13.77 5.71
C PRO A 49 2.01 -13.54 5.17
N SER A 50 2.52 -14.47 4.34
CA SER A 50 3.85 -14.36 3.72
C SER A 50 3.81 -13.77 2.30
N SER A 51 2.62 -13.42 1.79
CA SER A 51 2.46 -12.83 0.48
C SER A 51 2.96 -11.39 0.43
N SER A 52 3.43 -10.96 -0.76
CA SER A 52 3.93 -9.60 -0.99
C SER A 52 2.92 -8.52 -0.62
N GLY A 53 1.61 -8.79 -0.76
CA GLY A 53 0.55 -7.89 -0.34
C GLY A 53 0.42 -7.76 1.19
N ALA A 54 0.62 -8.87 1.93
CA ALA A 54 0.60 -8.86 3.40
C ALA A 54 1.79 -8.06 3.96
N ASP A 55 2.99 -8.26 3.40
CA ASP A 55 4.17 -7.50 3.84
C ASP A 55 4.04 -6.01 3.48
N ALA A 56 3.50 -5.67 2.31
CA ALA A 56 3.21 -4.28 1.95
C ALA A 56 2.18 -3.63 2.92
N TYR A 57 1.10 -4.34 3.27
CA TYR A 57 0.14 -3.86 4.27
C TYR A 57 0.78 -3.68 5.66
N ARG A 58 1.69 -4.57 6.06
CA ARG A 58 2.42 -4.47 7.33
C ARG A 58 3.33 -3.25 7.38
N ARG A 59 4.04 -2.96 6.28
CA ARG A 59 4.88 -1.76 6.13
C ARG A 59 4.03 -0.49 6.17
N LEU A 60 2.89 -0.48 5.47
CA LEU A 60 1.95 0.64 5.49
C LEU A 60 1.43 0.90 6.91
N ALA A 61 1.01 -0.16 7.63
CA ALA A 61 0.53 -0.02 9.01
C ALA A 61 1.59 0.60 9.94
N ALA A 62 2.85 0.20 9.79
CA ALA A 62 3.96 0.78 10.53
C ALA A 62 4.18 2.27 10.21
N GLU A 63 4.12 2.66 8.92
CA GLU A 63 4.19 4.07 8.52
C GLU A 63 3.00 4.89 9.04
N VAL A 64 1.78 4.35 8.97
CA VAL A 64 0.56 5.00 9.49
C VAL A 64 0.69 5.24 11.00
N LEU A 65 1.13 4.25 11.77
CA LEU A 65 1.38 4.40 13.21
C LEU A 65 2.43 5.49 13.50
N GLN A 66 3.50 5.53 12.70
CA GLN A 66 4.55 6.55 12.85
C GLN A 66 4.03 7.95 12.52
N LYS A 67 3.21 8.10 11.46
CA LYS A 67 2.57 9.36 11.07
C LYS A 67 1.51 9.82 12.06
N CYS A 68 0.66 8.91 12.53
CA CYS A 68 -0.39 9.21 13.51
C CYS A 68 0.21 9.73 14.83
N ARG A 69 1.35 9.17 15.27
CA ARG A 69 2.13 9.72 16.40
C ARG A 69 2.70 11.12 16.14
N ARG A 70 2.93 11.50 14.89
CA ARG A 70 3.45 12.82 14.49
C ARG A 70 2.35 13.86 14.34
N ASP A 71 1.17 13.45 13.86
CA ASP A 71 0.01 14.32 13.62
C ASP A 71 -0.74 14.69 14.91
N GLY A 72 -0.77 13.79 15.91
CA GLY A 72 -1.36 14.05 17.24
C GLY A 72 -0.59 15.03 18.13
N LYS A 73 0.38 15.77 17.58
CA LYS A 73 1.18 16.79 18.30
C LYS A 73 0.92 18.20 17.76
N LYS A 74 -0.23 18.44 17.15
CA LYS A 74 -0.68 19.76 16.69
C LYS A 74 -1.88 20.25 17.49
#